data_AF-A0A173SHF1-F1
#
_entry.id   AF-A0A173SHF1-F1
#
_cell.length_a   1.000
_cell.length_b   1.000
_cell.length_c   1.000
_cell.angle_alpha   90.00
_cell.angle_beta   90.00
_cell.angle_gamma   90.00
#
_symmetry.space_group_name_H-M   'P 1'
#
loop_
_entity.id
_entity.type
_entity.pdbx_description
1 polymer ?
#
loop_
_entity_poly.entity_id
_entity_poly.type
_entity_poly.pdbx_seq_one_letter_code
_entity_poly.pdbx_strand_id
1 'polypeptide(L)'
;MGTALVMEHANALAQMIVSEKDKLFDERVEALVKLYRRAEFYLKQGFLESIVCEFHRKKVEMIMQAETKGEITEILKLSKPHFDGKKFVYTSPYAVEEEELLLWSLTSLQGPLRDEGYRRYRELFEKCLPEMAEKIPA
;
A
#
# COMPACT_ATOMS: atom_id res chain seq x y z
N MET A 1 11.55 -14.62 -2.14
CA MET A 1 10.40 -14.09 -1.37
C MET A 1 10.99 -13.31 -0.21
N GLY A 2 10.52 -12.09 0.01
CA GLY A 2 10.96 -11.29 1.16
C GLY A 2 10.51 -11.95 2.46
N THR A 3 11.43 -12.32 3.34
CA THR A 3 11.11 -13.07 4.56
C THR A 3 10.26 -12.25 5.53
N ALA A 4 10.39 -10.92 5.50
CA ALA A 4 9.62 -10.01 6.35
C ALA A 4 8.13 -10.00 5.97
N LEU A 5 7.83 -9.84 4.67
CA LEU A 5 6.45 -9.81 4.18
C LEU A 5 5.69 -11.09 4.51
N VAL A 6 6.33 -12.26 4.32
CA VAL A 6 5.72 -13.56 4.61
C VAL A 6 5.37 -13.68 6.09
N MET A 7 6.31 -13.29 6.97
CA MET A 7 6.10 -13.37 8.42
C MET A 7 4.99 -12.43 8.88
N GLU A 8 4.97 -11.20 8.38
CA GLU A 8 3.95 -10.20 8.71
C GLU A 8 2.55 -10.66 8.29
N HIS A 9 2.43 -11.18 7.07
CA HIS A 9 1.17 -11.70 6.57
C HIS A 9 0.71 -12.94 7.35
N ALA A 10 1.62 -13.86 7.66
CA ALA A 10 1.32 -15.05 8.46
C ALA A 10 0.83 -14.67 9.86
N ASN A 11 1.43 -13.65 10.49
CA ASN A 11 1.00 -13.15 11.79
C ASN A 11 -0.43 -12.59 11.74
N ALA A 12 -0.79 -11.85 10.68
CA ALA A 12 -2.15 -11.33 10.50
C ALA A 12 -3.19 -12.47 10.37
N LEU A 13 -2.88 -13.50 9.58
CA LEU A 13 -3.74 -14.68 9.45
C LEU A 13 -3.86 -15.47 10.77
N ALA A 14 -2.76 -15.61 11.51
CA ALA A 14 -2.78 -16.27 12.82
C ALA A 14 -3.68 -15.53 13.82
N GLN A 15 -3.63 -14.19 13.83
CA GLN A 15 -4.52 -13.36 14.66
C GLN A 15 -6.00 -13.57 14.28
N MET A 16 -6.31 -13.71 12.98
CA MET A 16 -7.66 -14.00 12.53
C MET A 16 -8.17 -15.35 13.04
N ILE A 17 -7.35 -16.41 12.94
CA ILE A 17 -7.73 -17.77 13.36
C ILE A 17 -8.07 -17.83 14.85
N VAL A 18 -7.34 -17.06 15.68
CA VAL A 18 -7.59 -16.99 17.13
C VAL A 18 -8.87 -16.20 17.46
N SER A 19 -9.37 -15.37 16.53
CA SER A 19 -10.57 -14.55 16.68
C SER A 19 -11.84 -15.31 16.27
N GLU A 20 -12.17 -16.42 16.97
CA GLU A 20 -13.26 -17.36 16.64
C GLU A 20 -14.68 -16.75 16.49
N LYS A 21 -14.86 -15.46 16.83
CA LYS A 21 -16.16 -14.75 16.80
C LYS A 21 -16.17 -13.51 15.91
N ASP A 22 -15.16 -13.31 15.05
CA ASP A 22 -15.17 -12.18 14.13
C ASP A 22 -16.28 -12.33 13.07
N LYS A 23 -17.24 -11.39 13.08
CA LYS A 23 -18.36 -11.36 12.12
C LYS A 23 -17.93 -11.07 10.68
N LEU A 24 -16.70 -10.58 10.50
CA LEU A 24 -16.08 -10.27 9.21
C LEU A 24 -14.94 -11.24 8.89
N PHE A 25 -14.87 -12.40 9.56
CA PHE A 25 -13.75 -13.33 9.41
C PHE A 25 -13.44 -13.66 7.94
N ASP A 26 -14.45 -14.10 7.19
CA ASP A 26 -14.29 -14.48 5.78
C ASP A 26 -13.83 -13.28 4.94
N GLU A 27 -14.42 -12.10 5.15
CA GLU A 27 -14.05 -10.89 4.42
C GLU A 27 -12.63 -10.44 4.72
N ARG A 28 -12.20 -10.49 5.98
CA ARG A 28 -10.83 -10.13 6.37
C ARG A 28 -9.83 -11.12 5.81
N VAL A 29 -10.08 -12.43 5.91
CA VAL A 29 -9.18 -13.46 5.34
C VAL A 29 -9.04 -13.26 3.83
N GLU A 30 -10.16 -13.08 3.12
CA GLU A 30 -10.12 -12.82 1.68
C GLU A 30 -9.36 -11.53 1.34
N ALA A 31 -9.58 -10.45 2.12
CA ALA A 31 -8.89 -9.19 1.94
C ALA A 31 -7.38 -9.30 2.17
N LEU A 32 -6.96 -9.98 3.25
CA LEU A 32 -5.55 -10.23 3.55
C LEU A 32 -4.89 -11.01 2.42
N VAL A 33 -5.52 -12.06 1.89
CA VAL A 33 -4.98 -12.84 0.76
C VAL A 33 -4.84 -11.98 -0.51
N LYS A 34 -5.84 -11.15 -0.81
CA LYS A 34 -5.79 -10.21 -1.95
C LYS A 34 -4.67 -9.18 -1.78
N LEU A 35 -4.50 -8.64 -0.58
CA LEU A 35 -3.47 -7.67 -0.25
C LEU A 35 -2.07 -8.28 -0.38
N TYR A 36 -1.86 -9.49 0.15
CA TYR A 36 -0.60 -10.21 0.04
C TYR A 36 -0.18 -10.47 -1.41
N ARG A 37 -1.12 -10.92 -2.26
CA ARG A 37 -0.86 -11.10 -3.70
C ARG A 37 -0.42 -9.81 -4.38
N ARG A 38 -0.97 -8.66 -3.96
CA ARG A 38 -0.55 -7.34 -4.48
C ARG A 38 0.85 -6.97 -4.01
N ALA A 39 1.17 -7.20 -2.73
CA ALA A 39 2.52 -6.99 -2.22
C ALA A 39 3.55 -7.89 -2.92
N GLU A 40 3.24 -9.18 -3.12
CA GLU A 40 4.09 -10.08 -3.90
C GLU A 40 4.29 -9.62 -5.35
N PHE A 41 3.24 -9.07 -5.97
CA PHE A 41 3.37 -8.48 -7.29
C PHE A 41 4.40 -7.36 -7.29
N TYR A 42 4.34 -6.42 -6.35
CA TYR A 42 5.32 -5.34 -6.25
C TYR A 42 6.76 -5.85 -6.01
N LEU A 43 6.95 -6.83 -5.13
CA LEU A 43 8.28 -7.44 -4.94
C LEU A 43 8.81 -8.08 -6.22
N LYS A 44 7.95 -8.76 -6.99
CA LYS A 44 8.32 -9.38 -8.28
C LYS A 44 8.70 -8.35 -9.34
N GLN A 45 8.22 -7.10 -9.23
CA GLN A 45 8.66 -5.99 -10.08
C GLN A 45 10.01 -5.39 -9.65
N GLY A 46 10.62 -5.88 -8.56
CA GLY A 46 11.92 -5.41 -8.07
C GLY A 46 11.83 -4.18 -7.16
N PHE A 47 10.64 -3.85 -6.65
CA PHE A 47 10.50 -2.76 -5.69
C PHE A 47 11.14 -3.09 -4.34
N LEU A 48 11.59 -2.03 -3.65
CA LEU A 48 12.21 -2.14 -2.33
C LEU A 48 11.27 -2.81 -1.34
N GLU A 49 11.75 -3.89 -0.70
CA GLU A 49 10.97 -4.67 0.25
C GLU A 49 10.45 -3.81 1.41
N SER A 50 11.25 -2.85 1.89
CA SER A 50 10.84 -1.93 2.97
C SER A 50 9.56 -1.16 2.66
N ILE A 51 9.43 -0.61 1.45
CA ILE A 51 8.23 0.14 1.03
C ILE A 51 7.04 -0.80 0.85
N VAL A 52 7.27 -1.98 0.26
CA VAL A 52 6.20 -2.95 0.05
C VAL A 52 5.66 -3.48 1.38
N CYS A 53 6.54 -3.79 2.34
CA CYS A 53 6.14 -4.20 3.68
C CYS A 53 5.39 -3.07 4.41
N GLU A 54 5.87 -1.83 4.34
CA GLU A 54 5.21 -0.71 5.03
C GLU A 54 3.79 -0.42 4.47
N PHE A 55 3.64 -0.48 3.15
CA PHE A 55 2.33 -0.45 2.50
C PHE A 55 1.42 -1.59 3.01
N HIS A 56 1.94 -2.81 2.99
CA HIS A 56 1.19 -4.00 3.38
C HIS A 56 0.75 -3.90 4.84
N ARG A 57 1.66 -3.55 5.74
CA ARG A 57 1.42 -3.38 7.17
C ARG A 57 0.29 -2.40 7.46
N LYS A 58 0.35 -1.20 6.89
CA LYS A 58 -0.69 -0.17 7.09
C LYS A 58 -2.06 -0.65 6.61
N LYS A 59 -2.13 -1.33 5.45
CA LYS A 59 -3.39 -1.88 4.94
C LYS A 59 -3.89 -3.05 5.78
N VAL A 60 -3.01 -3.92 6.29
CA VAL A 60 -3.37 -4.99 7.23
C VAL A 60 -4.00 -4.38 8.48
N GLU A 61 -3.37 -3.38 9.10
CA GLU A 61 -3.89 -2.71 10.29
C GLU A 61 -5.29 -2.14 10.05
N MET A 62 -5.50 -1.46 8.92
CA MET A 62 -6.82 -0.97 8.52
C MET A 62 -7.82 -2.12 8.31
N ILE A 63 -7.41 -3.20 7.62
CA ILE A 63 -8.27 -4.38 7.39
C ILE A 63 -8.65 -5.02 8.70
N MET A 64 -7.79 -5.03 9.72
CA MET A 64 -8.09 -5.61 11.04
C MET A 64 -9.00 -4.71 11.89
N GLN A 65 -8.96 -3.39 11.67
CA GLN A 65 -9.76 -2.41 12.40
C GLN A 65 -11.13 -2.14 11.76
N ALA A 66 -11.34 -2.48 10.49
CA ALA A 66 -12.61 -2.25 9.80
C ALA A 66 -13.81 -2.87 10.55
N GLU A 67 -14.92 -2.15 10.61
CA GLU A 67 -16.15 -2.60 11.30
C GLU A 67 -17.20 -3.12 10.30
N THR A 68 -17.01 -2.84 9.01
CA THR A 68 -17.95 -3.23 7.95
C THR A 68 -17.26 -3.85 6.73
N LYS A 69 -18.02 -4.68 5.99
CA LYS A 69 -17.60 -5.20 4.68
C LYS A 69 -17.30 -4.06 3.67
N GLY A 70 -18.03 -2.95 3.79
CA GLY A 70 -17.85 -1.76 2.95
C GLY A 70 -16.48 -1.12 3.16
N GLU A 71 -16.06 -0.98 4.42
CA GLU A 71 -14.73 -0.47 4.75
C GLU A 71 -13.62 -1.40 4.26
N ILE A 72 -13.74 -2.73 4.47
CA ILE A 72 -12.78 -3.70 3.94
C ILE A 72 -12.65 -3.56 2.42
N THR A 73 -13.78 -3.41 1.72
CA THR A 73 -13.79 -3.21 0.26
C THR A 73 -13.10 -1.90 -0.14
N GLU A 74 -13.32 -0.83 0.62
CA GLU A 74 -12.70 0.47 0.40
C GLU A 74 -11.19 0.44 0.66
N ILE A 75 -10.75 -0.21 1.74
CA ILE A 75 -9.33 -0.38 2.10
C ILE A 75 -8.58 -1.11 0.99
N LEU A 76 -9.19 -2.11 0.36
CA LEU A 76 -8.57 -2.86 -0.74
C LEU A 76 -8.39 -2.06 -2.03
N LYS A 77 -9.06 -0.91 -2.19
CA LYS A 77 -8.82 -0.06 -3.35
C LYS A 77 -7.38 0.44 -3.35
N LEU A 78 -6.84 0.57 -4.57
CA LEU A 78 -5.53 1.15 -4.77
C LEU A 78 -5.54 2.59 -4.25
N SER A 79 -4.47 2.99 -3.59
CA SER A 79 -4.25 4.36 -3.08
C SER A 79 -3.94 5.33 -4.22
N LYS A 80 -4.87 5.45 -5.16
CA LYS A 80 -4.79 6.34 -6.33
C LYS A 80 -5.38 7.70 -5.97
N PRO A 81 -4.58 8.77 -5.99
CA PRO A 81 -5.12 10.10 -5.81
C PRO A 81 -5.88 10.57 -7.05
N HIS A 82 -6.77 11.53 -6.84
CA HIS A 82 -7.41 12.32 -7.88
C HIS A 82 -6.72 13.69 -7.98
N PHE A 83 -6.53 14.21 -9.19
CA PHE A 83 -6.03 15.57 -9.38
C PHE A 83 -7.20 16.56 -9.46
N ASP A 84 -7.31 17.45 -8.48
CA ASP A 84 -8.43 18.41 -8.37
C ASP A 84 -8.26 19.69 -9.22
N GLY A 85 -7.26 19.70 -10.13
CA GLY A 85 -6.85 20.88 -10.89
C GLY A 85 -5.76 21.71 -10.22
N LYS A 86 -5.42 21.44 -8.95
CA LYS A 86 -4.34 22.10 -8.20
C LYS A 86 -3.37 21.11 -7.60
N LYS A 87 -3.86 20.04 -6.96
CA LYS A 87 -3.07 19.04 -6.27
C LYS A 87 -3.71 17.65 -6.35
N PHE A 88 -2.91 16.65 -6.01
CA PHE A 88 -3.39 15.29 -5.82
C PHE A 88 -4.06 15.17 -4.43
N VAL A 89 -5.27 14.65 -4.41
CA VAL A 89 -6.09 14.44 -3.20
C VAL A 89 -6.61 13.02 -3.16
N TYR A 90 -6.67 12.43 -1.97
CA TYR A 90 -7.33 11.15 -1.80
C TYR A 90 -8.83 11.34 -1.61
N THR A 91 -9.60 10.49 -2.27
CA THR A 91 -11.05 10.38 -2.06
C THR A 91 -11.39 9.37 -0.96
N SER A 92 -10.44 8.52 -0.60
CA SER A 92 -10.58 7.48 0.42
C SER A 92 -9.68 7.78 1.62
N PRO A 93 -10.15 7.65 2.87
CA PRO A 93 -9.31 7.82 4.05
C PRO A 93 -8.33 6.66 4.26
N TYR A 94 -8.51 5.55 3.52
CA TYR A 94 -7.67 4.36 3.62
C TYR A 94 -6.52 4.34 2.60
N ALA A 95 -6.26 5.48 1.96
CA ALA A 95 -5.13 5.62 1.05
C ALA A 95 -3.80 5.61 1.82
N VAL A 96 -2.79 4.96 1.24
CA VAL A 96 -1.46 4.79 1.82
C VAL A 96 -0.43 5.37 0.85
N GLU A 97 0.38 6.32 1.34
CA GLU A 97 1.39 7.02 0.53
C GLU A 97 2.44 6.06 -0.07
N GLU A 98 2.81 4.98 0.64
CA GLU A 98 3.72 3.95 0.14
C GLU A 98 3.14 3.22 -1.09
N GLU A 99 1.83 2.93 -1.10
CA GLU A 99 1.19 2.31 -2.28
C GLU A 99 1.10 3.32 -3.43
N GLU A 100 0.81 4.59 -3.14
CA GLU A 100 0.83 5.65 -4.16
C GLU A 100 2.23 5.77 -4.79
N LEU A 101 3.30 5.74 -3.99
CA LEU A 101 4.68 5.77 -4.46
C LEU A 101 5.00 4.59 -5.39
N LEU A 102 4.57 3.38 -5.03
CA LEU A 102 4.72 2.18 -5.87
C LEU A 102 3.96 2.33 -7.19
N LEU A 103 2.77 2.91 -7.16
CA LEU A 103 1.96 3.16 -8.36
C LEU A 103 2.58 4.22 -9.28
N TRP A 104 3.12 5.31 -8.73
CA TRP A 104 3.87 6.30 -9.51
C TRP A 104 5.13 5.70 -10.13
N SER A 105 5.86 4.89 -9.36
CA SER A 105 7.02 4.16 -9.86
C SER A 105 6.64 3.26 -11.05
N LEU A 106 5.59 2.44 -10.92
CA LEU A 106 5.06 1.62 -12.01
C LEU A 106 4.65 2.44 -13.23
N THR A 107 4.00 3.58 -13.02
CA THR A 107 3.57 4.47 -14.10
C THR A 107 4.78 5.05 -14.84
N SER A 108 5.83 5.44 -14.11
CA SER A 108 7.06 5.98 -14.70
C SER A 108 7.82 4.97 -15.57
N LEU A 109 7.67 3.67 -15.29
CA LEU A 109 8.25 2.60 -16.12
C LEU A 109 7.53 2.48 -17.48
N GLN A 110 6.28 2.93 -17.58
CA GLN A 110 5.50 2.89 -18.83
C GLN A 110 5.73 4.13 -19.69
N GLY A 111 6.19 5.23 -19.10
CA GLY A 111 6.52 6.45 -19.80
C GLY A 111 6.76 7.62 -18.86
N PRO A 112 7.23 8.77 -19.37
CA PRO A 112 7.48 9.95 -18.56
C PRO A 112 6.21 10.42 -17.82
N LEU A 113 6.36 10.71 -16.54
CA LEU A 113 5.31 11.37 -15.77
C LEU A 113 5.16 12.82 -16.23
N ARG A 114 3.92 13.32 -16.25
CA ARG A 114 3.67 14.78 -16.38
C ARG A 114 4.19 15.51 -15.15
N ASP A 115 4.47 16.80 -15.29
CA ASP A 115 5.10 17.64 -14.27
C ASP A 115 4.40 17.58 -12.90
N GLU A 116 3.06 17.55 -12.87
CA GLU A 116 2.29 17.40 -11.62
C GLU A 116 2.56 16.04 -10.98
N GLY A 117 2.49 14.97 -11.78
CA GLY A 117 2.70 13.60 -11.32
C GLY A 117 4.15 13.37 -10.87
N TYR A 118 5.12 13.93 -11.60
CA TYR A 118 6.53 13.88 -11.22
C TYR A 118 6.78 14.59 -9.88
N ARG A 119 6.20 15.79 -9.68
CA ARG A 119 6.32 16.52 -8.41
C ARG A 119 5.73 15.74 -7.25
N ARG A 120 4.55 15.13 -7.42
CA ARG A 120 3.95 14.26 -6.39
C ARG A 120 4.78 13.01 -6.13
N TYR A 121 5.29 12.38 -7.19
CA TYR A 121 6.17 11.23 -7.08
C TYR A 121 7.44 11.55 -6.28
N ARG A 122 8.08 12.70 -6.54
CA ARG A 122 9.25 13.18 -5.79
C ARG A 122 8.92 13.46 -4.33
N GLU A 123 7.81 14.15 -4.05
CA GLU A 123 7.35 14.41 -2.67
C GLU A 123 7.18 13.10 -1.88
N LEU A 124 6.54 12.09 -2.48
CA LEU A 124 6.36 10.78 -1.86
C LEU A 124 7.67 10.04 -1.66
N PHE A 125 8.59 10.13 -2.63
CA PHE A 125 9.90 9.52 -2.50
C PHE A 125 10.66 10.09 -1.31
N GLU A 126 10.64 11.42 -1.14
CA GLU A 126 11.27 12.10 0.01
C GLU A 126 10.62 11.71 1.34
N LYS A 127 9.29 11.57 1.38
CA LYS A 127 8.56 11.18 2.59
C LYS A 127 8.76 9.71 2.98
N CYS A 128 8.65 8.80 2.03
CA CYS A 128 8.70 7.36 2.29
C CYS A 128 10.13 6.80 2.33
N LEU A 129 11.10 7.49 1.73
CA LEU A 129 12.50 7.08 1.66
C LEU A 129 13.47 8.24 1.99
N PRO A 130 13.34 8.89 3.17
CA PRO A 130 14.12 10.09 3.51
C PRO A 130 15.64 9.84 3.45
N GLU A 131 16.12 8.70 3.98
CA GLU A 131 17.55 8.34 3.96
C GLU A 131 18.11 8.12 2.54
N MET A 132 17.26 7.76 1.58
CA MET A 132 17.67 7.64 0.19
C MET A 132 17.62 8.99 -0.52
N ALA A 133 16.63 9.81 -0.21
CA ALA A 133 16.49 11.16 -0.75
C ALA A 133 17.69 12.05 -0.39
N GLU A 134 18.22 11.95 0.82
CA GLU A 134 19.42 12.69 1.25
C GLU A 134 20.68 12.37 0.41
N LYS A 135 20.72 11.19 -0.23
CA LYS A 135 21.88 10.73 -1.01
C LYS A 135 21.80 11.11 -2.48
N ILE A 136 20.68 11.66 -2.94
CA ILE A 136 20.48 12.08 -4.32
C ILE A 136 20.82 13.57 -4.42
N PRO A 137 21.87 13.98 -5.17
CA PRO A 137 22.16 15.38 -5.38
C PRO A 137 21.00 16.08 -6.10
N ALA A 138 20.76 17.33 -5.70
CA ALA A 138 19.68 18.17 -6.22
C ALA A 138 19.80 18.47 -7.73
#